data_AF-A0A560WM46-F1
#
_entry.id   AF-A0A560WM46-F1
#
_cell.length_a   1.000
_cell.length_b   1.000
_cell.length_c   1.000
_cell.angle_alpha   90.00
_cell.angle_beta   90.00
_cell.angle_gamma   90.00
#
_symmetry.space_group_name_H-M   'P 1'
#
loop_
_entity.id
_entity.type
_entity.pdbx_description
1 polymer ?
#
loop_
_entity_poly.entity_id
_entity_poly.type
_entity_poly.pdbx_seq_one_letter_code
_entity_poly.pdbx_strand_id
1 'polypeptide(L)'
;MLLGTGTDRPRVDGSTALPPGSTLVLYTDGLVESPAHSIDDGLDRLRRNAAALAHRPVEAFTDELLRRARPADNDDDVALLAVRIGTRSG
;
A
#
# COMPACT_ATOMS: atom_id res chain seq x y z
N MET A 1 4.44 2.13 15.91
CA MET A 1 4.58 3.29 16.82
C MET A 1 3.20 3.88 17.01
N LEU A 2 2.72 4.02 18.25
CA LEU A 2 1.36 4.45 18.53
C LEU A 2 1.29 5.98 18.67
N LEU A 3 0.42 6.62 17.89
CA LEU A 3 0.14 8.06 18.01
C LEU A 3 -0.58 8.35 19.35
N GLY A 4 -0.20 9.43 20.04
CA GLY A 4 -0.83 9.84 21.30
C GLY A 4 -0.16 9.36 22.60
N THR A 5 0.97 8.65 22.50
CA THR A 5 1.73 8.16 23.68
C THR A 5 2.70 9.18 24.29
N GLY A 6 2.60 10.46 23.91
CA GLY A 6 3.48 11.52 24.42
C GLY A 6 4.94 11.40 23.97
N THR A 7 5.24 10.59 22.95
CA THR A 7 6.58 10.56 22.35
C THR A 7 6.80 11.86 21.60
N ASP A 8 7.58 12.78 22.18
CA ASP A 8 7.89 14.12 21.68
C ASP A 8 8.83 14.10 20.44
N ARG A 9 8.77 13.04 19.64
CA ARG A 9 9.56 12.93 18.41
C ARG A 9 8.95 13.86 17.36
N PRO A 10 9.75 14.77 16.77
CA PRO A 10 9.25 15.62 15.70
C PRO A 10 8.72 14.74 14.56
N ARG A 11 7.51 15.04 14.09
CA ARG A 11 7.02 14.45 12.86
C ARG A 11 7.85 14.99 11.71
N VAL A 12 8.47 14.09 10.96
CA VAL A 12 9.23 14.43 9.76
C VAL A 12 8.36 14.23 8.53
N ASP A 13 8.44 15.17 7.59
CA ASP A 13 7.79 15.07 6.30
C ASP A 13 8.80 14.64 5.23
N GLY A 14 8.31 13.91 4.22
CA GLY A 14 9.09 13.51 3.05
C GLY A 14 8.35 13.89 1.77
N SER A 15 9.10 14.21 0.73
CA SER A 15 8.54 14.53 -0.59
C SER A 15 9.24 13.73 -1.68
N THR A 16 8.46 13.33 -2.69
CA THR A 16 8.98 12.69 -3.91
C THR A 16 8.09 13.07 -5.08
N ALA A 17 8.69 13.26 -6.26
CA ALA A 17 7.95 13.48 -7.49
C ALA A 17 7.39 12.15 -8.02
N LEU A 18 6.11 12.13 -8.38
CA LEU A 18 5.47 10.99 -9.03
C LEU A 18 5.23 11.29 -10.51
N PRO A 19 5.82 10.53 -11.44
CA PRO A 19 5.56 10.69 -12.87
C PRO A 19 4.08 10.50 -13.23
N PRO A 20 3.60 11.12 -14.32
CA PRO A 20 2.27 10.82 -14.86
C PRO A 20 2.06 9.33 -15.10
N GLY A 21 0.87 8.81 -14.78
CA GLY A 21 0.55 7.39 -14.87
C GLY A 21 0.97 6.56 -13.65
N SER A 22 1.72 7.14 -12.70
CA SER A 22 2.08 6.45 -11.45
C SER A 22 0.87 6.12 -10.60
N THR A 23 0.93 5.02 -9.86
CA THR A 23 -0.05 4.70 -8.81
C THR A 23 0.64 4.80 -7.46
N LEU A 24 0.16 5.69 -6.58
CA LEU A 24 0.55 5.71 -5.18
C LEU A 24 -0.39 4.78 -4.40
N VAL A 25 0.20 3.87 -3.63
CA VAL A 25 -0.54 2.95 -2.75
C VAL A 25 -0.13 3.22 -1.32
N LEU A 26 -1.10 3.55 -0.48
CA LEU A 26 -0.95 3.70 0.97
C LEU A 26 -1.74 2.59 1.65
N TYR A 27 -1.13 1.99 2.67
CA TYR A 27 -1.70 0.84 3.35
C TYR A 27 -1.38 0.87 4.85
N THR A 28 -2.15 0.10 5.60
CA THR A 28 -1.92 -0.23 7.02
C THR A 28 -1.12 -1.54 7.12
N ASP A 29 -0.37 -1.69 8.21
CA ASP A 29 0.49 -2.85 8.49
C ASP A 29 -0.24 -4.20 8.40
N GLY A 30 -1.53 -4.26 8.77
CA GLY A 30 -2.39 -5.43 8.58
C GLY A 30 -2.44 -5.99 7.14
N LEU A 31 -2.03 -5.22 6.12
CA LEU A 31 -1.94 -5.75 4.76
C LEU A 31 -0.69 -6.62 4.50
N VAL A 32 0.41 -6.34 5.22
CA VAL A 32 1.72 -6.94 4.93
C VAL A 32 2.25 -7.80 6.07
N GLU A 33 1.87 -7.51 7.31
CA GLU A 33 2.25 -8.31 8.47
C GLU A 33 1.44 -9.61 8.53
N SER A 34 2.08 -10.69 8.95
CA SER A 34 1.46 -12.00 9.18
C SER A 34 2.28 -12.72 10.25
N PRO A 35 1.66 -13.46 11.18
CA PRO A 35 2.42 -14.27 12.14
C PRO A 35 3.32 -15.33 11.50
N ALA A 36 2.96 -15.81 10.31
CA ALA A 36 3.66 -16.88 9.60
C ALA A 36 4.74 -16.38 8.63
N HIS A 37 4.76 -15.10 8.25
CA HIS A 37 5.62 -14.56 7.21
C HIS A 37 6.35 -13.30 7.66
N SER A 38 7.54 -13.07 7.11
CA SER A 38 8.27 -11.83 7.39
C SER A 38 7.59 -10.62 6.74
N ILE A 39 7.88 -9.42 7.28
CA ILE A 39 7.43 -8.16 6.67
C ILE A 39 7.94 -8.01 5.24
N ASP A 40 9.17 -8.47 4.96
CA ASP A 40 9.77 -8.41 3.62
C ASP A 40 9.00 -9.29 2.63
N ASP A 41 8.57 -10.49 3.05
CA ASP A 41 7.74 -11.36 2.22
C ASP A 41 6.38 -10.71 1.90
N GLY A 42 5.79 -10.03 2.89
CA GLY A 42 4.55 -9.26 2.74
C GLY A 42 4.71 -8.11 1.75
N LEU A 43 5.77 -7.31 1.89
CA LEU A 43 6.09 -6.20 1.00
C LEU A 43 6.36 -6.69 -0.42
N ASP A 44 7.08 -7.79 -0.59
CA ASP A 44 7.38 -8.35 -1.90
C ASP A 44 6.13 -8.92 -2.58
N ARG A 45 5.23 -9.57 -1.83
CA ARG A 45 3.92 -9.98 -2.32
C ARG A 45 3.10 -8.78 -2.78
N LEU A 46 3.06 -7.70 -1.99
CA LEU A 46 2.37 -6.47 -2.34
C LEU A 46 2.94 -5.85 -3.63
N ARG A 47 4.26 -5.70 -3.73
CA ARG A 47 4.96 -5.15 -4.90
C ARG A 47 4.68 -5.96 -6.17
N ARG A 48 4.81 -7.29 -6.12
CA ARG A 48 4.57 -8.17 -7.27
C ARG A 48 3.14 -8.06 -7.78
N ASN A 49 2.15 -8.09 -6.87
CA ASN A 49 0.75 -7.98 -7.26
C ASN A 49 0.41 -6.59 -7.80
N ALA A 50 0.91 -5.52 -7.17
CA ALA A 50 0.71 -4.16 -7.66
C ALA A 50 1.29 -3.98 -9.08
N ALA A 51 2.50 -4.49 -9.34
CA ALA A 51 3.11 -4.44 -10.67
C ALA A 51 2.27 -5.21 -11.71
N ALA A 52 1.80 -6.42 -11.37
CA ALA A 52 0.98 -7.22 -12.26
C ALA A 52 -0.37 -6.56 -12.59
N LEU A 53 -0.92 -5.77 -11.67
CA LEU A 53 -2.22 -5.12 -11.80
C LEU A 53 -2.14 -3.68 -12.33
N ALA A 54 -0.97 -3.08 -12.46
CA ALA A 54 -0.79 -1.64 -12.72
C ALA A 54 -1.57 -1.10 -13.95
N HIS A 55 -1.78 -1.97 -14.95
CA HIS A 55 -2.51 -1.66 -16.18
C HIS A 55 -4.05 -1.59 -16.00
N ARG A 56 -4.58 -2.05 -14.86
CA ARG A 56 -6.02 -2.04 -14.58
C ARG A 56 -6.52 -0.63 -14.22
N PRO A 57 -7.82 -0.35 -14.41
CA PRO A 57 -8.49 0.79 -13.81
C PRO A 57 -8.28 0.82 -12.29
N VAL A 58 -8.20 2.01 -11.68
CA VAL A 58 -7.79 2.16 -10.27
C VAL A 58 -8.70 1.41 -9.28
N GLU A 59 -10.00 1.37 -9.54
CA GLU A 59 -10.97 0.63 -8.71
C GLU A 59 -10.67 -0.88 -8.74
N ALA A 60 -10.67 -1.49 -9.93
CA ALA A 60 -10.32 -2.90 -10.11
C ALA A 60 -8.91 -3.24 -9.64
N PHE A 61 -7.95 -2.33 -9.80
CA PHE A 61 -6.60 -2.46 -9.24
C PHE A 61 -6.64 -2.59 -7.72
N THR A 62 -7.40 -1.71 -7.05
CA THR A 62 -7.48 -1.64 -5.59
C THR A 62 -8.11 -2.91 -5.02
N ASP A 63 -9.24 -3.34 -5.58
CA ASP A 63 -9.95 -4.55 -5.12
C ASP A 63 -9.12 -5.82 -5.32
N GLU A 64 -8.51 -5.97 -6.50
CA GLU A 64 -7.64 -7.12 -6.80
C GLU A 64 -6.38 -7.12 -5.93
N LEU A 65 -5.78 -5.94 -5.71
CA LEU A 65 -4.58 -5.84 -4.89
C LEU A 65 -4.87 -6.22 -3.44
N LEU A 66 -5.96 -5.70 -2.87
CA LEU A 66 -6.38 -6.04 -1.52
C LEU A 66 -6.60 -7.54 -1.36
N ARG A 67 -7.33 -8.16 -2.30
CA ARG A 67 -7.58 -9.62 -2.28
C ARG A 67 -6.31 -10.46 -2.42
N ARG A 68 -5.34 -10.05 -3.24
CA ARG A 68 -4.14 -10.86 -3.52
C ARG A 68 -2.99 -10.62 -2.54
N ALA A 69 -2.93 -9.44 -1.93
CA ALA A 69 -1.85 -9.07 -1.02
C ALA A 69 -2.16 -9.41 0.44
N ARG A 70 -3.44 -9.48 0.83
CA ARG A 70 -3.84 -9.83 2.21
C ARG A 70 -3.45 -11.28 2.54
N PRO A 71 -2.71 -11.52 3.63
CA PRO A 71 -2.47 -12.86 4.15
C PRO A 71 -3.79 -13.53 4.54
N ALA A 72 -3.90 -14.85 4.31
CA ALA A 72 -5.10 -15.61 4.70
C ALA A 72 -5.23 -15.77 6.22
N ASP A 73 -4.12 -15.69 6.93
CA ASP A 73 -3.97 -15.89 8.37
C ASP A 73 -3.92 -14.57 9.16
N ASN A 74 -4.13 -13.42 8.52
CA ASN A 74 -4.17 -12.14 9.21
C ASN A 74 -5.62 -11.72 9.49
N ASP A 75 -5.92 -11.40 10.74
CA ASP A 75 -7.22 -10.91 11.23
C ASP A 75 -7.20 -9.41 11.61
N ASP A 76 -6.06 -8.74 11.43
CA ASP A 76 -5.89 -7.32 11.71
C ASP A 76 -6.69 -6.43 10.74
N ASP A 77 -6.96 -5.21 11.16
CA ASP A 77 -7.69 -4.23 10.37
C ASP A 77 -6.86 -3.82 9.14
N VAL A 78 -7.49 -3.86 7.97
CA VAL A 78 -6.83 -3.53 6.70
C VAL A 78 -7.53 -2.36 6.02
N ALA A 79 -6.75 -1.32 5.75
CA ALA A 79 -7.11 -0.21 4.88
C ALA A 79 -6.09 -0.06 3.74
N LEU A 80 -6.61 0.21 2.55
CA LEU A 80 -5.85 0.47 1.33
C LEU A 80 -6.40 1.72 0.63
N LEU A 81 -5.51 2.66 0.27
CA LEU A 81 -5.84 3.82 -0.54
C LEU A 81 -4.94 3.84 -1.77
N ALA A 82 -5.54 3.87 -2.96
CA ALA A 82 -4.84 3.97 -4.22
C ALA A 82 -5.17 5.29 -4.93
N VAL A 83 -4.13 5.99 -5.40
CA VAL A 83 -4.26 7.22 -6.18
C VAL A 83 -3.50 7.06 -7.49
N ARG A 84 -4.21 7.23 -8.62
CA ARG A 84 -3.59 7.25 -9.96
C ARG A 84 -3.30 8.68 -10.35
N ILE A 85 -2.03 8.98 -10.63
CA ILE A 85 -1.64 10.28 -11.16
C ILE A 85 -2.05 10.34 -12.63
N GLY A 86 -2.95 11.26 -12.95
CA GLY A 86 -3.43 11.44 -14.31
C GLY A 86 -2.28 11.74 -15.27
N THR A 87 -2.34 11.16 -16.46
CA THR A 87 -1.58 11.65 -17.62
C THR A 87 -2.38 12.82 -18.15
N ARG A 88 -1.87 14.06 -18.06
CA ARG A 88 -2.51 15.16 -18.81
C ARG A 88 -2.51 14.75 -20.27
N SER A 89 -3.69 14.46 -20.82
CA SER A 89 -3.87 14.43 -22.27
C SER A 89 -3.60 15.87 -22.75
N GLY A 90 -2.62 16.02 -23.63
CA GLY A 90 -2.47 17.22 -24.43
C GLY A 90 -3.65 17.37 -25.39
#